data_AF-A0A222FND0-F1
#
_entry.id   AF-A0A222FND0-F1
#
_cell.length_a   1.000
_cell.length_b   1.000
_cell.length_c   1.000
_cell.angle_alpha   90.00
_cell.angle_beta   90.00
_cell.angle_gamma   90.00
#
_symmetry.space_group_name_H-M   'P 1'
#
loop_
_entity.id
_entity.type
_entity.pdbx_description
1 polymer ?
#
loop_
_entity_poly.entity_id
_entity_poly.type
_entity_poly.pdbx_seq_one_letter_code
_entity_poly.pdbx_strand_id
1 'polypeptide(L)'
;MTDKFLWPWAMVLCWVCGTHAQSGDEQLRHIYKMPVWIAESQRVCPWKTEAAEGYVRLVRTEQSGQHRLFLQWIRKGIAGGPTEPISTVVVKQLEQQYQVRTQLPNAVQPGSCELLALAEDIHNERRYEMRYFLSADKPGHYQLDVTHKLRGGS
;
A
#
# COMPACT_ATOMS: atom_id res chain seq x y z
N MET A 1 33.18 -47.25 48.78
CA MET A 1 34.63 -47.01 48.80
C MET A 1 35.19 -47.50 47.48
N THR A 2 35.43 -46.61 46.55
CA THR A 2 35.98 -46.94 45.23
C THR A 2 37.04 -45.89 44.94
N ASP A 3 38.26 -46.37 44.81
CA ASP A 3 39.44 -45.56 44.55
C ASP A 3 40.08 -46.07 43.26
N LYS A 4 40.63 -45.10 42.50
CA LYS A 4 41.60 -45.20 41.39
C LYS A 4 41.10 -45.75 40.06
N PHE A 5 41.21 -44.93 39.01
CA PHE A 5 42.14 -45.20 37.90
C PHE A 5 42.29 -43.95 37.01
N LEU A 6 43.50 -43.39 36.96
CA LEU A 6 43.97 -42.48 35.92
C LEU A 6 44.42 -43.34 34.72
N TRP A 7 44.16 -42.91 33.49
CA TRP A 7 45.19 -42.70 32.47
C TRP A 7 44.68 -42.01 31.18
N PRO A 8 45.59 -41.41 30.38
CA PRO A 8 45.32 -40.32 29.42
C PRO A 8 45.49 -40.70 27.91
N TRP A 9 45.44 -39.67 27.06
CA TRP A 9 46.04 -39.48 25.71
C TRP A 9 45.15 -39.56 24.44
N ALA A 10 45.42 -38.57 23.58
CA ALA A 10 45.37 -38.55 22.11
C ALA A 10 44.20 -37.81 21.38
N MET A 11 44.57 -36.60 20.93
CA MET A 11 44.16 -35.83 19.75
C MET A 11 43.46 -36.57 18.61
N VAL A 12 42.47 -35.91 17.97
CA VAL A 12 42.32 -35.85 16.50
C VAL A 12 41.81 -34.47 16.07
N LEU A 13 42.50 -33.86 15.09
CA LEU A 13 42.15 -32.64 14.37
C LEU A 13 41.04 -32.87 13.32
N CYS A 14 40.14 -31.89 13.13
CA CYS A 14 39.51 -31.49 11.85
C CYS A 14 38.85 -30.13 12.08
N TRP A 15 39.42 -29.00 11.62
CA TRP A 15 39.26 -28.45 10.26
C TRP A 15 37.80 -28.50 9.76
N VAL A 16 37.10 -27.36 9.86
CA VAL A 16 36.41 -26.68 8.74
C VAL A 16 35.77 -25.40 9.29
N CYS A 17 36.08 -24.30 8.62
CA CYS A 17 35.38 -23.02 8.70
C CYS A 17 33.87 -23.22 8.57
N GLY A 18 33.12 -22.73 9.54
CA GLY A 18 31.68 -22.55 9.43
C GLY A 18 31.31 -21.24 10.08
N THR A 19 31.58 -20.13 9.40
CA THR A 19 30.89 -18.86 9.66
C THR A 19 29.39 -19.16 9.74
N HIS A 20 28.82 -19.02 10.94
CA HIS A 20 27.37 -18.90 11.12
C HIS A 20 26.93 -17.58 10.49
N ALA A 21 26.88 -17.56 9.16
CA ALA A 21 26.10 -16.60 8.42
C ALA A 21 24.84 -17.31 7.96
N GLN A 22 23.73 -16.58 8.05
CA GLN A 22 22.44 -16.87 7.41
C GLN A 22 21.45 -17.73 8.20
N SER A 23 20.66 -17.05 9.02
CA SER A 23 19.23 -17.36 9.15
C SER A 23 18.32 -16.13 8.94
N GLY A 24 18.88 -14.92 8.81
CA GLY A 24 18.09 -13.70 8.57
C GLY A 24 17.76 -13.44 7.10
N ASP A 25 18.62 -13.83 6.16
CA ASP A 25 18.49 -13.44 4.75
C ASP A 25 17.46 -14.25 3.96
N GLU A 26 17.20 -15.50 4.37
CA GLU A 26 16.27 -16.37 3.64
C GLU A 26 14.81 -16.00 3.90
N GLN A 27 14.49 -15.51 5.11
CA GLN A 27 13.17 -14.98 5.46
C GLN A 27 12.82 -13.67 4.74
N LEU A 28 13.82 -12.94 4.24
CA LEU A 28 13.62 -11.69 3.49
C LEU A 28 13.40 -11.93 1.98
N ARG A 29 13.61 -13.16 1.48
CA ARG A 29 13.43 -13.48 0.05
C ARG A 29 11.97 -13.45 -0.40
N HIS A 30 11.04 -13.50 0.54
CA HIS A 30 9.60 -13.32 0.29
C HIS A 30 9.10 -11.90 0.59
N ILE A 31 10.00 -10.93 0.76
CA ILE A 31 9.57 -9.52 0.73
C ILE A 31 9.15 -9.20 -0.69
N TYR A 32 7.83 -9.14 -0.89
CA TYR A 32 7.22 -8.57 -2.08
C TYR A 32 7.81 -7.17 -2.29
N LYS A 33 8.72 -7.04 -3.26
CA LYS A 33 9.27 -5.75 -3.67
C LYS A 33 8.12 -4.96 -4.29
N MET A 34 7.69 -3.89 -3.62
CA MET A 34 6.73 -2.98 -4.20
C MET A 34 7.26 -2.51 -5.57
N PRO A 35 6.44 -2.58 -6.64
CA PRO A 35 6.85 -2.09 -7.95
C PRO A 35 7.36 -0.64 -7.87
N VAL A 36 8.41 -0.34 -8.63
CA VAL A 36 9.09 0.98 -8.63
C VAL A 36 8.13 2.14 -8.98
N TRP A 37 7.01 1.86 -9.63
CA TRP A 37 6.01 2.87 -10.00
C TRP A 37 5.04 3.25 -8.87
N ILE A 38 5.05 2.58 -7.71
CA ILE A 38 4.21 2.99 -6.56
C ILE A 38 4.86 4.20 -5.92
N ALA A 39 4.26 5.37 -6.13
CA ALA A 39 4.73 6.62 -5.55
C ALA A 39 4.30 6.73 -4.07
N GLU A 40 3.05 6.36 -3.76
CA GLU A 40 2.51 6.52 -2.41
C GLU A 40 1.31 5.60 -2.17
N SER A 41 1.09 5.19 -0.92
CA SER A 41 -0.12 4.45 -0.54
C SER A 41 -0.59 4.83 0.86
N GLN A 42 -1.91 4.85 1.08
CA GLN A 42 -2.46 5.10 2.40
C GLN A 42 -3.79 4.37 2.64
N ARG A 43 -4.10 4.12 3.91
CA ARG A 43 -5.39 3.57 4.34
C ARG A 43 -6.37 4.72 4.60
N VAL A 44 -7.57 4.60 4.05
CA VAL A 44 -8.70 5.51 4.26
C VAL A 44 -9.98 4.70 4.49
N CYS A 45 -11.05 5.41 4.88
CA CYS A 45 -12.42 4.94 5.09
C CYS A 45 -12.61 3.46 5.50
N PRO A 46 -13.08 3.16 6.72
CA PRO A 46 -13.60 1.85 7.02
C PRO A 46 -14.86 1.57 6.19
N TRP A 47 -15.01 0.35 5.68
CA TRP A 47 -16.21 -0.09 4.97
C TRP A 47 -16.77 -1.36 5.63
N LYS A 48 -18.08 -1.56 5.55
CA LYS A 48 -18.77 -2.70 6.15
C LYS A 48 -19.99 -3.09 5.33
N THR A 49 -20.14 -4.38 5.12
CA THR A 49 -21.29 -5.06 4.53
C THR A 49 -21.82 -6.08 5.53
N GLU A 50 -22.91 -6.77 5.20
CA GLU A 50 -23.40 -7.89 6.01
C GLU A 50 -22.39 -9.05 6.09
N ALA A 51 -21.58 -9.25 5.03
CA ALA A 51 -20.68 -10.39 4.90
C ALA A 51 -19.23 -10.11 5.34
N ALA A 52 -18.80 -8.85 5.31
CA ALA A 52 -17.41 -8.47 5.54
C ALA A 52 -17.24 -7.01 5.96
N GLU A 53 -16.15 -6.73 6.66
CA GLU A 53 -15.69 -5.37 6.94
C GLU A 53 -14.21 -5.20 6.59
N GLY A 54 -13.80 -3.94 6.46
CA GLY A 54 -12.50 -3.62 5.91
C GLY A 54 -12.14 -2.15 5.95
N TYR A 55 -11.18 -1.79 5.11
CA TYR A 55 -10.81 -0.41 4.82
C TYR A 55 -10.47 -0.26 3.33
N VAL A 56 -10.45 0.97 2.84
CA VAL A 56 -9.96 1.26 1.50
C VAL A 56 -8.48 1.63 1.56
N ARG A 57 -7.66 1.05 0.69
CA ARG A 57 -6.27 1.47 0.46
C ARG A 57 -6.22 2.26 -0.85
N LEU A 58 -5.69 3.47 -0.77
CA LEU A 58 -5.33 4.27 -1.93
C LEU A 58 -3.91 3.91 -2.34
N VAL A 59 -3.67 3.73 -3.62
CA VAL A 59 -2.34 3.54 -4.19
C VAL A 59 -2.19 4.51 -5.35
N ARG A 60 -1.30 5.48 -5.22
CA ARG A 60 -0.94 6.39 -6.31
C ARG A 60 0.32 5.87 -6.98
N THR A 61 0.27 5.78 -8.30
CA THR A 61 1.44 5.45 -9.12
C THR A 61 1.78 6.61 -10.03
N GLU A 62 3.04 6.69 -10.46
CA GLU A 62 3.49 7.66 -11.44
C GLU A 62 4.07 6.95 -12.66
N GLN A 63 3.70 7.41 -13.85
CA GLN A 63 4.33 7.01 -15.10
C GLN A 63 4.43 8.24 -16.02
N SER A 64 5.63 8.56 -16.49
CA SER A 64 5.87 9.69 -17.40
C SER A 64 5.31 11.04 -16.91
N GLY A 65 5.39 11.30 -15.59
CA GLY A 65 4.90 12.53 -14.98
C GLY A 65 3.37 12.62 -14.82
N GLN A 66 2.63 11.57 -15.20
CA GLN A 66 1.19 11.44 -14.99
C GLN A 66 0.91 10.52 -13.79
N HIS A 67 -0.05 10.89 -12.95
CA HIS A 67 -0.47 10.07 -11.82
C HIS A 67 -1.66 9.18 -12.16
N ARG A 68 -1.60 7.93 -11.70
CA ARG A 68 -2.76 7.03 -11.62
C ARG A 68 -3.14 6.83 -10.16
N LEU A 69 -4.42 6.58 -9.90
CA LEU A 69 -4.93 6.26 -8.58
C LEU A 69 -5.71 4.95 -8.62
N PHE A 70 -5.31 4.02 -7.75
CA PHE A 70 -6.03 2.78 -7.48
C PHE A 70 -6.72 2.86 -6.13
N LEU A 71 -7.96 2.43 -6.11
CA LEU A 71 -8.82 2.28 -4.94
C LEU A 71 -8.96 0.79 -4.66
N GLN A 72 -8.43 0.33 -3.53
CA GLN A 72 -8.47 -1.09 -3.16
C GLN A 72 -9.32 -1.29 -1.91
N TRP A 73 -10.43 -2.02 -2.02
CA TRP A 73 -11.21 -2.44 -0.85
C TRP A 73 -10.55 -3.67 -0.26
N ILE A 74 -9.96 -3.50 0.91
CA ILE A 74 -9.26 -4.54 1.65
C ILE A 74 -10.21 -5.10 2.70
N ARG A 75 -10.49 -6.41 2.63
CA ARG A 75 -11.25 -7.12 3.67
C ARG A 75 -10.31 -7.48 4.80
N LYS A 76 -10.72 -7.22 6.05
CA LYS A 76 -10.01 -7.72 7.23
C LYS A 76 -10.22 -9.22 7.35
N GLY A 77 -9.14 -9.94 7.63
CA GLY A 77 -9.23 -11.35 7.99
C GLY A 77 -10.00 -11.55 9.29
N ILE A 78 -10.78 -12.64 9.36
CA ILE A 78 -11.49 -13.07 10.57
C ILE A 78 -10.70 -14.23 11.18
N ALA A 79 -10.56 -14.25 12.51
CA ALA A 79 -9.94 -15.36 13.25
C ALA A 79 -8.55 -15.79 12.74
N GLY A 80 -7.67 -14.82 12.44
CA GLY A 80 -6.32 -15.09 11.94
C GLY A 80 -6.24 -15.37 10.44
N GLY A 81 -7.36 -15.30 9.71
CA GLY A 81 -7.37 -15.35 8.25
C GLY A 81 -6.62 -14.18 7.61
N PRO A 82 -6.23 -14.29 6.33
CA PRO A 82 -5.49 -13.26 5.64
C PRO A 82 -6.33 -12.00 5.42
N THR A 83 -5.67 -10.85 5.42
CA THR A 83 -6.23 -9.56 4.98
C THR A 83 -5.91 -9.39 3.50
N GLU A 84 -6.92 -9.22 2.66
CA GLU A 84 -6.75 -9.29 1.21
C GLU A 84 -7.61 -8.27 0.45
N PRO A 85 -7.18 -7.80 -0.73
CA PRO A 85 -8.00 -6.98 -1.60
C PRO A 85 -9.15 -7.79 -2.19
N ILE A 86 -10.39 -7.37 -1.94
CA ILE A 86 -11.60 -7.96 -2.53
C ILE A 86 -12.07 -7.20 -3.78
N SER A 87 -11.61 -5.96 -3.95
CA SER A 87 -11.87 -5.16 -5.15
C SER A 87 -10.74 -4.17 -5.35
N THR A 88 -10.31 -3.99 -6.60
CA THR A 88 -9.34 -2.97 -7.01
C THR A 88 -9.89 -2.24 -8.21
N VAL A 89 -10.00 -0.92 -8.10
CA VAL A 89 -10.55 -0.06 -9.15
C VAL A 89 -9.56 1.03 -9.47
N VAL A 90 -9.32 1.27 -10.76
CA VAL A 90 -8.53 2.41 -11.24
C VAL A 90 -9.46 3.61 -11.46
N VAL A 91 -9.05 4.79 -11.01
CA VAL A 91 -9.74 6.06 -11.29
C VAL A 91 -9.37 6.53 -12.70
N LYS A 92 -10.08 6.00 -13.70
CA LYS A 92 -9.74 6.19 -15.13
C LYS A 92 -9.80 7.65 -15.57
N GLN A 93 -10.62 8.48 -14.92
CA GLN A 93 -10.80 9.89 -15.25
C GLN A 93 -9.50 10.68 -15.12
N LEU A 94 -8.63 10.34 -14.14
CA LEU A 94 -7.34 10.99 -13.97
C LEU A 94 -6.44 10.84 -15.20
N GLU A 95 -6.54 9.69 -15.88
CA GLU A 95 -5.74 9.39 -17.04
C GLU A 95 -6.41 9.82 -18.35
N GLN A 96 -7.69 9.50 -18.49
CA GLN A 96 -8.40 9.60 -19.77
C GLN A 96 -9.03 10.96 -20.01
N GLN A 97 -9.34 11.71 -18.94
CA GLN A 97 -10.08 12.97 -19.05
C GLN A 97 -9.22 14.17 -18.62
N TYR A 98 -8.56 14.06 -17.47
CA TYR A 98 -7.88 15.22 -16.87
C TYR A 98 -6.37 15.23 -17.10
N GLN A 99 -5.74 14.07 -17.30
CA GLN A 99 -4.28 13.92 -17.46
C GLN A 99 -3.49 14.74 -16.42
N VAL A 100 -3.58 14.34 -15.14
CA VAL A 100 -3.09 15.16 -14.03
C VAL A 100 -1.94 14.57 -13.23
N ARG A 101 -1.21 15.45 -12.55
CA ARG A 101 -0.49 15.17 -11.31
C ARG A 101 -1.41 15.46 -10.13
N THR A 102 -1.86 14.42 -9.43
CA THR A 102 -2.68 14.56 -8.22
C THR A 102 -1.89 14.33 -6.94
N GLN A 103 -2.23 15.05 -5.87
CA GLN A 103 -1.90 14.64 -4.50
C GLN A 103 -2.60 13.31 -4.16
N LEU A 104 -2.09 12.57 -3.18
CA LEU A 104 -2.83 11.41 -2.66
C LEU A 104 -4.09 11.92 -1.93
N PRO A 105 -5.31 11.45 -2.29
CA PRO A 105 -6.53 12.00 -1.71
C PRO A 105 -6.66 11.70 -0.21
N ASN A 106 -6.97 12.71 0.58
CA ASN A 106 -7.13 12.60 2.03
C ASN A 106 -8.60 12.66 2.44
N ALA A 107 -8.97 11.94 3.49
CA ALA A 107 -10.33 11.99 4.00
C ALA A 107 -10.67 13.40 4.50
N VAL A 108 -11.83 13.93 4.12
CA VAL A 108 -12.29 15.26 4.55
C VAL A 108 -12.41 15.31 6.07
N GLN A 109 -12.83 14.20 6.67
CA GLN A 109 -12.83 13.96 8.11
C GLN A 109 -12.26 12.57 8.42
N PRO A 110 -11.67 12.34 9.61
CA PRO A 110 -11.17 11.03 10.01
C PRO A 110 -12.26 9.96 9.88
N GLY A 111 -11.96 8.87 9.16
CA GLY A 111 -12.90 7.76 8.93
C GLY A 111 -13.99 8.02 7.89
N SER A 112 -14.07 9.20 7.28
CA SER A 112 -15.03 9.45 6.20
C SER A 112 -14.64 8.74 4.89
N CYS A 113 -15.65 8.40 4.11
CA CYS A 113 -15.53 7.87 2.74
C CYS A 113 -15.53 8.97 1.66
N GLU A 114 -15.48 10.22 2.09
CA GLU A 114 -15.33 11.38 1.24
C GLU A 114 -13.89 11.85 1.30
N LEU A 115 -13.22 11.86 0.14
CA LEU A 115 -11.82 12.22 0.03
C LEU A 115 -11.64 13.45 -0.84
N LEU A 116 -10.61 14.24 -0.55
CA LEU A 116 -10.25 15.43 -1.29
C LEU A 116 -8.79 15.34 -1.75
N ALA A 117 -8.54 15.73 -2.99
CA ALA A 117 -7.20 15.96 -3.51
C ALA A 117 -7.16 17.23 -4.36
N LEU A 118 -6.00 17.88 -4.38
CA LEU A 118 -5.66 18.84 -5.42
C LEU A 118 -4.90 18.14 -6.53
N ALA A 119 -5.21 18.53 -7.76
CA ALA A 119 -4.56 18.02 -8.96
C ALA A 119 -4.22 19.16 -9.92
N GLU A 120 -3.17 18.97 -10.71
CA GLU A 120 -2.70 19.90 -11.72
C GLU A 120 -2.60 19.18 -13.06
N ASP A 121 -3.08 19.82 -14.12
CA ASP A 121 -2.95 19.32 -15.49
C ASP A 121 -1.47 19.18 -15.87
N ILE A 122 -1.09 18.11 -16.57
CA ILE A 122 0.32 17.93 -16.95
C ILE A 122 0.73 18.79 -18.15
N HIS A 123 -0.22 19.28 -18.94
CA HIS A 123 0.02 20.03 -20.18
C HIS A 123 -0.17 21.54 -20.02
N ASN A 124 -0.79 22.00 -18.93
CA ASN A 124 -1.06 23.40 -18.67
C ASN A 124 -1.11 23.68 -17.15
N GLU A 125 -1.37 24.92 -16.74
CA GLU A 125 -1.40 25.30 -15.32
C GLU A 125 -2.79 25.21 -14.66
N ARG A 126 -3.74 24.50 -15.28
CA ARG A 126 -5.07 24.32 -14.69
C ARG A 126 -4.97 23.44 -13.46
N ARG A 127 -5.67 23.88 -12.41
CA ARG A 127 -5.74 23.17 -11.14
C ARG A 127 -7.17 22.74 -10.87
N TYR A 128 -7.29 21.55 -10.29
CA TYR A 128 -8.56 20.91 -10.02
C TYR A 128 -8.64 20.57 -8.54
N GLU A 129 -9.83 20.76 -7.97
CA GLU A 129 -10.23 20.06 -6.77
C GLU A 129 -10.93 18.78 -7.18
N MET A 130 -10.48 17.64 -6.65
CA MET A 130 -11.03 16.33 -6.93
C MET A 130 -11.63 15.77 -5.65
N ARG A 131 -12.94 15.55 -5.66
CA ARG A 131 -13.70 14.99 -4.55
C ARG A 131 -14.14 13.58 -4.90
N TYR A 132 -13.71 12.63 -4.09
CA TYR A 132 -13.97 11.21 -4.29
C TYR A 132 -14.99 10.75 -3.26
N PHE A 133 -16.10 10.18 -3.71
CA PHE A 133 -17.09 9.56 -2.85
C PHE A 133 -16.94 8.05 -2.99
N LEU A 134 -16.43 7.40 -1.95
CA LEU A 134 -16.26 5.95 -1.89
C LEU A 134 -17.51 5.30 -1.26
N SER A 135 -18.00 4.21 -1.84
CA SER A 135 -19.10 3.47 -1.23
C SER A 135 -18.59 2.66 -0.03
N ALA A 136 -19.17 2.91 1.16
CA ALA A 136 -18.85 2.21 2.40
C ALA A 136 -19.54 0.84 2.52
N ASP A 137 -20.60 0.63 1.75
CA ASP A 137 -21.47 -0.55 1.73
C ASP A 137 -21.32 -1.38 0.44
N LYS A 138 -20.66 -0.83 -0.59
CA LYS A 138 -20.53 -1.45 -1.91
C LYS A 138 -19.09 -1.40 -2.44
N PRO A 139 -18.25 -2.39 -2.11
CA PRO A 139 -16.87 -2.45 -2.60
C PRO A 139 -16.75 -2.31 -4.11
N GLY A 140 -15.77 -1.53 -4.57
CA GLY A 140 -15.52 -1.27 -5.99
C GLY A 140 -16.36 -0.16 -6.62
N HIS A 141 -17.21 0.51 -5.84
CA HIS A 141 -17.98 1.66 -6.32
C HIS A 141 -17.41 2.97 -5.77
N TYR A 142 -17.24 3.94 -6.69
CA TYR A 142 -16.85 5.30 -6.36
C TYR A 142 -17.50 6.29 -7.34
N GLN A 143 -17.59 7.54 -6.91
CA GLN A 143 -17.88 8.69 -7.75
C GLN A 143 -16.74 9.72 -7.62
N LEU A 144 -16.47 10.44 -8.71
CA LEU A 144 -15.51 11.53 -8.74
C LEU A 144 -16.22 12.79 -9.22
N ASP A 145 -16.20 13.80 -8.36
CA ASP A 145 -16.63 15.16 -8.70
C ASP A 145 -15.38 16.04 -8.84
N VAL A 146 -15.35 16.85 -9.90
CA VAL A 146 -14.19 17.69 -10.23
C VAL A 146 -14.60 19.13 -10.38
N THR A 147 -13.96 20.01 -9.61
CA THR A 147 -14.16 21.46 -9.67
C THR A 147 -12.90 22.12 -10.21
N HIS A 148 -13.05 22.92 -11.27
CA HIS A 148 -11.96 23.73 -11.79
C HIS A 148 -11.65 24.89 -10.81
N LYS A 149 -10.41 24.99 -10.34
CA LYS A 149 -9.95 26.15 -9.56
C LYS A 149 -9.38 27.19 -10.50
N LEU A 150 -9.93 28.40 -10.48
CA LEU A 150 -9.36 29.55 -11.19
C LEU A 150 -8.02 29.93 -10.55
N ARG A 151 -7.05 30.35 -11.38
CA ARG A 151 -5.76 30.92 -10.95
C ARG A 151 -6.04 31.98 -9.88
N GLY A 152 -5.50 31.79 -8.67
CA GLY A 152 -5.45 32.88 -7.68
C GLY A 152 -4.65 34.02 -8.30
N GLY A 153 -5.23 35.22 -8.30
CA GLY A 153 -4.56 36.43 -8.77
C GLY A 153 -3.22 36.59 -8.08
N SER A 154 -2.23 36.97 -8.89
CA SER A 154 -0.87 37.42 -8.57
C SER A 154 -0.68 38.01 -7.18
#